data_AF-A0A4Z1IY44-F1
#
_entry.id   AF-A0A4Z1IY44-F1
#
_cell.length_a   1.000
_cell.length_b   1.000
_cell.length_c   1.000
_cell.angle_alpha   90.00
_cell.angle_beta   90.00
_cell.angle_gamma   90.00
#
_symmetry.space_group_name_H-M   'P 1'
#
loop_
_entity.id
_entity.type
_entity.pdbx_description
1 polymer ?
#
loop_
_entity_poly.entity_id
_entity_poly.type
_entity_poly.pdbx_seq_one_letter_code
_entity_poly.pdbx_strand_id
1 'polypeptide(L)'
;MPKVFFDVRNDADALYAHFGVALQGVEDIQLMESATRVTTSSRKYLNGLARCIEQSGLDSHDLTSWNLAKEKGARLFKPGFGGSYKVFEQRPICDDIISCCVGDVQHLPNLRSKFRSGTVRWQVLVRTETKRRVEASHKPEYQPHGPDRTLAPWSEDQNKTLDDEWNYVPPPPISLDRNFYWSYYYDCENELNYSDNSD
;
A
#
# COMPACT_ATOMS: atom_id res chain seq x y z
N MET A 1 8.67 14.95 9.36
CA MET A 1 7.76 13.81 9.60
C MET A 1 7.02 13.48 8.31
N PRO A 2 7.06 12.23 7.81
CA PRO A 2 6.31 11.83 6.61
C PRO A 2 4.80 11.80 6.87
N LYS A 3 3.99 12.09 5.84
CA LYS A 3 2.52 11.94 5.88
C LYS A 3 2.14 10.68 5.12
N VAL A 4 1.31 9.86 5.72
CA VAL A 4 1.04 8.50 5.27
C VAL A 4 -0.36 8.45 4.69
N PHE A 5 -0.48 7.97 3.47
CA PHE A 5 -1.74 7.81 2.76
C PHE A 5 -1.83 6.40 2.18
N PHE A 6 -3.06 5.94 1.93
CA PHE A 6 -3.31 4.74 1.14
C PHE A 6 -4.01 5.17 -0.15
N ASP A 7 -3.31 5.12 -1.29
CA ASP A 7 -3.78 5.70 -2.56
C ASP A 7 -4.04 7.22 -2.47
N VAL A 8 -2.96 8.01 -2.45
CA VAL A 8 -3.03 9.47 -2.19
C VAL A 8 -3.75 10.29 -3.27
N ARG A 9 -4.05 9.70 -4.43
CA ARG A 9 -4.45 10.43 -5.64
C ARG A 9 -5.69 11.32 -5.44
N ASN A 10 -6.78 10.77 -4.88
CA ASN A 10 -8.02 11.53 -4.67
C ASN A 10 -7.92 12.51 -3.50
N ASP A 11 -7.18 12.15 -2.45
CA ASP A 11 -6.98 13.03 -1.30
C ASP A 11 -6.14 14.25 -1.68
N ALA A 12 -5.10 14.07 -2.51
CA ALA A 12 -4.28 15.15 -3.02
C ALA A 12 -5.07 16.10 -3.93
N ASP A 13 -5.88 15.57 -4.86
CA ASP A 13 -6.77 16.37 -5.71
C ASP A 13 -7.75 17.19 -4.85
N ALA A 14 -8.46 16.54 -3.93
CA ALA A 14 -9.44 17.22 -3.08
C ALA A 14 -8.80 18.32 -2.22
N LEU A 15 -7.64 18.04 -1.60
CA LEU A 15 -6.91 19.02 -0.79
C LEU A 15 -6.43 20.22 -1.61
N TYR A 16 -5.94 19.98 -2.83
CA TYR A 16 -5.46 21.04 -3.69
C TYR A 16 -6.61 21.85 -4.31
N ALA A 17 -7.59 21.19 -4.92
CA ALA A 17 -8.69 21.83 -5.63
C ALA A 17 -9.62 22.62 -4.70
N HIS A 18 -9.89 22.11 -3.49
CA HIS A 18 -10.80 22.77 -2.55
C HIS A 18 -10.11 23.76 -1.62
N PHE A 19 -8.83 23.53 -1.27
CA PHE A 19 -8.15 24.29 -0.21
C PHE A 19 -6.79 24.87 -0.60
N GLY A 20 -6.32 24.63 -1.84
CA GLY A 20 -4.98 25.06 -2.28
C GLY A 20 -3.83 24.36 -1.56
N VAL A 21 -4.10 23.24 -0.87
CA VAL A 21 -3.10 22.52 -0.07
C VAL A 21 -2.34 21.54 -0.96
N ALA A 22 -1.07 21.86 -1.26
CA ALA A 22 -0.18 20.97 -1.98
C ALA A 22 0.54 20.01 -1.03
N LEU A 23 0.25 18.70 -1.13
CA LEU A 23 0.91 17.68 -0.33
C LEU A 23 2.40 17.55 -0.67
N GLN A 24 3.23 17.34 0.36
CA GLN A 24 4.68 17.14 0.25
C GLN A 24 5.12 16.02 1.19
N GLY A 25 6.24 15.34 0.93
CA GLY A 25 6.77 14.30 1.84
C GLY A 25 5.75 13.21 2.20
N VAL A 26 5.00 12.76 1.19
CA VAL A 26 3.99 11.70 1.28
C VAL A 26 4.66 10.33 1.15
N GLU A 27 4.16 9.36 1.90
CA GLU A 27 4.40 7.93 1.68
C GLU A 27 3.06 7.27 1.33
N ASP A 28 2.96 6.70 0.12
CA ASP A 28 1.77 5.99 -0.35
C ASP A 28 1.92 4.49 -0.07
N ILE A 29 1.21 4.00 0.95
CA ILE A 29 1.26 2.59 1.40
C ILE A 29 0.86 1.63 0.29
N GLN A 30 -0.05 2.01 -0.60
CA GLN A 30 -0.49 1.13 -1.68
C GLN A 30 0.67 0.87 -2.67
N LEU A 31 1.49 1.89 -2.94
CA LEU A 31 2.69 1.74 -3.76
C LEU A 31 3.79 1.00 -3.01
N MET A 32 3.95 1.24 -1.71
CA MET A 32 4.90 0.49 -0.88
C MET A 32 4.58 -1.01 -0.93
N GLU A 33 3.33 -1.38 -0.67
CA GLU A 33 2.88 -2.77 -0.72
C GLU A 33 3.11 -3.37 -2.11
N SER A 34 2.71 -2.68 -3.18
CA SER A 34 2.93 -3.16 -4.55
C SER A 34 4.41 -3.40 -4.85
N ALA A 35 5.31 -2.51 -4.42
CA ALA A 35 6.75 -2.66 -4.62
C ALA A 35 7.34 -3.86 -3.85
N THR A 36 6.74 -4.29 -2.74
CA THR A 36 7.21 -5.44 -1.95
C THR A 36 6.92 -6.81 -2.57
N ARG A 37 6.06 -6.89 -3.59
CA ARG A 37 5.70 -8.17 -4.19
C ARG A 37 6.82 -8.66 -5.11
N VAL A 38 7.02 -9.98 -5.17
CA VAL A 38 8.18 -10.62 -5.79
C VAL A 38 8.24 -10.47 -7.30
N THR A 39 7.13 -10.71 -8.01
CA THR A 39 7.14 -10.83 -9.48
C THR A 39 6.40 -9.69 -10.17
N THR A 40 6.83 -9.33 -11.38
CA THR A 40 6.15 -8.34 -12.23
C THR A 40 4.67 -8.66 -12.46
N SER A 41 4.33 -9.94 -12.65
CA SER A 41 2.93 -10.37 -12.81
C SER A 41 2.10 -10.11 -11.54
N SER A 42 2.66 -10.37 -10.36
CA SER A 42 2.00 -10.10 -9.09
C SER A 42 1.80 -8.60 -8.81
N ARG A 43 2.64 -7.74 -9.41
CA ARG A 43 2.56 -6.28 -9.27
C ARG A 43 1.59 -5.61 -10.23
N LYS A 44 1.10 -6.31 -11.26
CA LYS A 44 0.24 -5.72 -12.31
C LYS A 44 -0.95 -4.92 -11.77
N TYR A 45 -1.61 -5.43 -10.73
CA TYR A 45 -2.77 -4.78 -10.10
C TYR A 45 -2.47 -4.37 -8.66
N LEU A 46 -2.97 -3.20 -8.27
CA LEU A 46 -2.84 -2.67 -6.92
C LEU A 46 -3.85 -3.33 -5.98
N ASN A 47 -3.46 -3.55 -4.73
CA ASN A 47 -4.37 -4.06 -3.71
C ASN A 47 -5.18 -2.89 -3.09
N GLY A 48 -6.41 -3.20 -2.70
CA GLY A 48 -7.21 -2.33 -1.85
C GLY A 48 -6.80 -2.45 -0.39
N LEU A 49 -7.15 -1.45 0.42
CA LEU A 49 -6.81 -1.37 1.84
C LEU A 49 -7.21 -2.63 2.62
N ALA A 50 -8.42 -3.15 2.37
CA ALA A 50 -8.92 -4.37 3.01
C ALA A 50 -7.98 -5.57 2.83
N ARG A 51 -7.48 -5.77 1.60
CA ARG A 51 -6.56 -6.88 1.28
C ARG A 51 -5.19 -6.67 1.92
N CYS A 52 -4.70 -5.44 1.99
CA CYS A 52 -3.44 -5.13 2.67
C CYS A 52 -3.54 -5.37 4.18
N ILE A 53 -4.70 -5.06 4.78
CA ILE A 53 -4.97 -5.31 6.20
C ILE A 53 -5.06 -6.81 6.49
N GLU A 54 -5.79 -7.55 5.67
CA GLU A 54 -5.87 -9.02 5.75
C GLU A 54 -4.46 -9.64 5.74
N GLN A 55 -3.63 -9.24 4.78
CA GLN A 55 -2.24 -9.69 4.68
C GLN A 55 -1.35 -9.21 5.83
N SER A 56 -1.79 -8.24 6.64
CA SER A 56 -1.02 -7.72 7.77
C SER A 56 -1.07 -8.63 9.01
N GLY A 57 -2.00 -9.59 9.04
CA GLY A 57 -2.15 -10.55 10.14
C GLY A 57 -3.16 -10.13 11.21
N LEU A 58 -4.17 -9.32 10.85
CA LEU A 58 -5.34 -9.15 11.73
C LEU A 58 -6.11 -10.47 11.85
N ASP A 59 -6.67 -10.72 13.03
CA ASP A 59 -7.58 -11.85 13.21
C ASP A 59 -8.79 -11.73 12.26
N SER A 60 -9.24 -12.87 11.78
CA SER A 60 -10.35 -13.03 10.83
C SER A 60 -11.65 -12.36 11.32
N HIS A 61 -11.91 -12.41 12.63
CA HIS A 61 -13.08 -11.79 13.25
C HIS A 61 -12.98 -10.26 13.24
N ASP A 62 -11.81 -9.71 13.54
CA ASP A 62 -11.55 -8.28 13.53
C ASP A 62 -11.62 -7.70 12.11
N LEU A 63 -11.08 -8.41 11.13
CA LEU A 63 -11.18 -8.04 9.72
C LEU A 63 -12.64 -7.99 9.25
N THR A 64 -13.46 -8.96 9.65
CA THR A 64 -14.89 -9.00 9.30
C THR A 64 -15.64 -7.82 9.91
N SER A 65 -15.38 -7.53 11.18
CA SER A 65 -15.98 -6.41 11.90
C SER A 65 -15.57 -5.06 11.30
N TRP A 66 -14.29 -4.90 10.95
CA TRP A 66 -13.75 -3.73 10.26
C TRP A 66 -14.40 -3.53 8.89
N ASN A 67 -14.49 -4.59 8.08
CA ASN A 67 -15.14 -4.54 6.76
C ASN A 67 -16.61 -4.15 6.86
N LEU A 68 -17.34 -4.72 7.82
CA LEU A 68 -18.75 -4.40 8.04
C LEU A 68 -18.94 -2.93 8.43
N ALA A 69 -18.11 -2.40 9.33
CA ALA A 69 -18.17 -0.99 9.73
C ALA A 69 -17.88 -0.05 8.54
N LYS A 70 -16.86 -0.40 7.73
CA LYS A 70 -16.52 0.33 6.51
C LYS A 70 -17.65 0.31 5.49
N GLU A 71 -18.27 -0.84 5.27
CA GLU A 71 -19.35 -0.97 4.31
C GLU A 71 -20.60 -0.20 4.76
N LYS A 72 -20.97 -0.33 6.03
CA LYS A 72 -22.13 0.35 6.62
C LYS A 72 -22.02 1.86 6.45
N GLY A 73 -20.89 2.46 6.82
CA GLY A 73 -20.66 3.88 6.61
C GLY A 73 -20.54 4.26 5.13
N ALA A 74 -19.91 3.43 4.30
CA ALA A 74 -19.79 3.69 2.86
C ALA A 74 -21.15 3.77 2.15
N ARG A 75 -22.10 2.91 2.52
CA ARG A 75 -23.46 2.94 1.96
C ARG A 75 -24.20 4.26 2.26
N LEU A 76 -23.90 4.90 3.39
CA LEU A 76 -24.53 6.18 3.77
C LEU A 76 -24.10 7.35 2.89
N PHE A 77 -22.88 7.37 2.35
CA PHE A 77 -22.39 8.47 1.50
C PHE A 77 -22.34 8.16 0.00
N LYS A 78 -22.29 6.89 -0.41
CA LYS A 78 -22.19 6.50 -1.82
C LYS A 78 -23.56 6.56 -2.53
N PRO A 79 -23.71 7.37 -3.59
CA PRO A 79 -24.98 7.48 -4.32
C PRO A 79 -25.50 6.15 -4.90
N GLY A 80 -24.60 5.26 -5.34
CA GLY A 80 -24.97 3.94 -5.88
C GLY A 80 -25.68 3.02 -4.88
N PHE A 81 -25.65 3.33 -3.58
CA PHE A 81 -26.35 2.61 -2.52
C PHE A 81 -27.51 3.43 -1.91
N GLY A 82 -27.92 4.52 -2.57
CA GLY A 82 -28.93 5.44 -2.04
C GLY A 82 -28.39 6.46 -1.01
N GLY A 83 -27.07 6.50 -0.81
CA GLY A 83 -26.40 7.44 0.08
C GLY A 83 -26.22 8.84 -0.52
N SER A 84 -25.70 9.76 0.29
CA SER A 84 -25.36 11.12 -0.15
C SER A 84 -24.15 11.67 0.58
N TYR A 85 -23.25 12.33 -0.14
CA TYR A 85 -22.09 13.01 0.45
C TYR A 85 -22.47 14.11 1.46
N LYS A 86 -23.72 14.60 1.44
CA LYS A 86 -24.26 15.54 2.45
C LYS A 86 -24.23 14.98 3.87
N VAL A 87 -24.12 13.66 4.05
CA VAL A 87 -23.97 13.05 5.39
C VAL A 87 -22.74 13.57 6.13
N PHE A 88 -21.68 14.00 5.42
CA PHE A 88 -20.49 14.61 6.02
C PHE A 88 -20.71 16.05 6.52
N GLU A 89 -21.78 16.72 6.09
CA GLU A 89 -22.15 18.09 6.52
C GLU A 89 -23.05 18.08 7.77
N GLN A 90 -23.70 16.95 8.07
CA GLN A 90 -24.64 16.83 9.19
C GLN A 90 -23.91 16.84 10.54
N ARG A 91 -24.55 17.43 11.56
CA ARG A 91 -24.04 17.45 12.94
C ARG A 91 -25.16 17.07 13.92
N PRO A 92 -24.90 16.19 14.91
CA PRO A 92 -23.65 15.42 15.11
C PRO A 92 -23.38 14.44 13.96
N ILE A 93 -22.10 14.08 13.75
CA ILE A 93 -21.73 13.09 12.73
C ILE A 93 -22.22 11.72 13.22
N CYS A 94 -22.85 10.94 12.34
CA CYS A 94 -23.33 9.59 12.66
C CYS A 94 -22.16 8.65 12.98
N ASP A 95 -22.32 7.80 14.00
CA ASP A 95 -21.30 6.85 14.47
C ASP A 95 -20.82 5.89 13.37
N ASP A 96 -21.68 5.52 12.42
CA ASP A 96 -21.31 4.67 11.28
C ASP A 96 -20.35 5.38 10.32
N ILE A 97 -20.51 6.70 10.13
CA ILE A 97 -19.58 7.52 9.34
C ILE A 97 -18.26 7.68 10.09
N ILE A 98 -18.30 7.96 11.40
CA ILE A 98 -17.11 8.06 12.24
C ILE A 98 -16.30 6.76 12.17
N SER A 99 -16.96 5.62 12.38
CA SER A 99 -16.33 4.30 12.33
C SER A 99 -15.71 4.01 10.96
N CYS A 100 -16.38 4.40 9.88
CA CYS A 100 -15.85 4.25 8.53
C CYS A 100 -14.59 5.10 8.29
N CYS A 101 -14.57 6.35 8.76
CA CYS A 101 -13.41 7.24 8.67
C CYS A 101 -12.23 6.75 9.53
N VAL A 102 -12.50 6.28 10.75
CA VAL A 102 -11.47 5.67 11.61
C VAL A 102 -10.88 4.43 10.93
N GLY A 103 -11.73 3.61 10.32
CA GLY A 103 -11.32 2.42 9.58
C GLY A 103 -10.37 2.70 8.40
N ASP A 104 -10.42 3.87 7.78
CA ASP A 104 -9.49 4.26 6.69
C ASP A 104 -8.07 4.55 7.18
N VAL A 105 -7.91 4.95 8.45
CA VAL A 105 -6.62 5.47 8.95
C VAL A 105 -5.98 4.62 10.05
N GLN A 106 -6.77 3.88 10.84
CA GLN A 106 -6.30 3.23 12.06
C GLN A 106 -5.18 2.20 11.84
N HIS A 107 -5.18 1.52 10.68
CA HIS A 107 -4.19 0.49 10.36
C HIS A 107 -2.98 1.00 9.57
N LEU A 108 -3.01 2.24 9.08
CA LEU A 108 -1.94 2.78 8.25
C LEU A 108 -0.55 2.77 8.93
N PRO A 109 -0.40 3.07 10.24
CA PRO A 109 0.90 3.00 10.90
C PRO A 109 1.52 1.59 10.86
N ASN A 110 0.72 0.56 11.10
CA ASN A 110 1.17 -0.84 11.10
C ASN A 110 1.52 -1.30 9.68
N LEU A 111 0.67 -0.98 8.69
CA LEU A 111 0.94 -1.28 7.28
C LEU A 111 2.21 -0.58 6.80
N ARG A 112 2.39 0.69 7.16
CA ARG A 112 3.63 1.41 6.87
C ARG A 112 4.83 0.69 7.45
N SER A 113 4.79 0.30 8.73
CA SER A 113 5.91 -0.41 9.37
C SER A 113 6.23 -1.71 8.62
N LYS A 114 5.20 -2.47 8.23
CA LYS A 114 5.34 -3.73 7.49
C LYS A 114 5.99 -3.54 6.12
N PHE A 115 5.55 -2.55 5.34
CA PHE A 115 6.05 -2.35 3.98
C PHE A 115 7.27 -1.42 3.88
N ARG A 116 7.79 -0.92 5.01
CA ARG A 116 8.99 -0.05 5.01
C ARG A 116 10.30 -0.81 4.81
N SER A 117 10.32 -2.13 4.99
CA SER A 117 11.52 -2.98 5.00
C SER A 117 12.19 -3.19 3.63
N GLY A 118 11.75 -2.51 2.57
CA GLY A 118 12.36 -2.59 1.25
C GLY A 118 13.73 -1.92 1.13
N THR A 119 14.47 -2.27 0.08
CA THR A 119 15.79 -1.70 -0.23
C THR A 119 15.70 -0.20 -0.55
N VAL A 120 16.84 0.50 -0.50
CA VAL A 120 16.91 1.94 -0.86
C VAL A 120 16.38 2.18 -2.28
N ARG A 121 16.61 1.25 -3.22
CA ARG A 121 16.15 1.37 -4.61
C ARG A 121 14.62 1.35 -4.69
N TRP A 122 13.96 0.45 -3.97
CA TRP A 122 12.49 0.39 -3.93
C TRP A 122 11.90 1.66 -3.32
N GLN A 123 12.49 2.15 -2.23
CA GLN A 123 12.06 3.38 -1.58
C GLN A 123 12.15 4.60 -2.51
N VAL A 124 13.19 4.67 -3.36
CA VAL A 124 13.33 5.71 -4.38
C VAL A 124 12.25 5.60 -5.46
N LEU A 125 11.97 4.39 -5.96
CA LEU A 125 10.91 4.18 -6.95
C LEU A 125 9.54 4.57 -6.41
N VAL A 126 9.19 4.08 -5.21
CA VAL A 126 7.93 4.40 -4.53
C VAL A 126 7.81 5.90 -4.29
N ARG A 127 8.86 6.58 -3.81
CA ARG A 127 8.84 8.03 -3.61
C ARG A 127 8.63 8.79 -4.92
N THR A 128 9.33 8.37 -5.98
CA THR A 128 9.22 9.00 -7.31
C THR A 128 7.80 8.91 -7.82
N GLU A 129 7.19 7.73 -7.71
CA GLU A 129 5.85 7.49 -8.20
C GLU A 129 4.76 8.11 -7.30
N THR A 130 4.98 8.13 -5.99
CA THR A 130 4.13 8.89 -5.05
C THR A 130 4.12 10.37 -5.41
N LYS A 131 5.28 10.96 -5.71
CA LYS A 131 5.39 12.35 -6.15
C LYS A 131 4.65 12.56 -7.47
N ARG A 132 4.80 11.66 -8.44
CA ARG A 132 4.07 11.70 -9.71
C ARG A 132 2.55 11.65 -9.50
N ARG A 133 2.05 10.80 -8.59
CA ARG A 133 0.62 10.75 -8.24
C ARG A 133 0.11 12.08 -7.72
N VAL A 134 0.84 12.73 -6.81
CA VAL A 134 0.48 14.04 -6.23
C VAL A 134 0.54 15.16 -7.29
N GLU A 135 1.56 15.15 -8.17
CA GLU A 135 1.65 16.15 -9.23
C GLU A 135 0.55 15.98 -10.29
N ALA A 136 0.22 14.73 -10.62
CA ALA A 136 -0.85 14.42 -11.57
C ALA A 136 -2.24 14.78 -11.04
N SER A 137 -2.46 14.66 -9.73
CA SER A 137 -3.74 15.02 -9.10
C SER A 137 -4.02 16.51 -9.05
N HIS A 138 -3.04 17.38 -9.31
CA HIS A 138 -3.26 18.83 -9.37
C HIS A 138 -3.61 19.33 -10.77
N LYS A 139 -3.63 18.44 -11.78
CA LYS A 139 -3.88 18.81 -13.18
C LYS A 139 -5.38 18.94 -13.45
N PRO A 140 -5.82 19.90 -14.29
CA PRO A 140 -7.24 20.05 -14.65
C PRO A 140 -7.85 18.80 -15.29
N GLU A 141 -7.04 17.97 -15.94
CA GLU A 141 -7.48 16.75 -16.63
C GLU A 141 -7.59 15.53 -15.70
N TYR A 142 -7.28 15.69 -14.40
CA TYR A 142 -7.30 14.60 -13.43
C TYR A 142 -8.66 13.90 -13.39
N GLN A 143 -8.65 12.57 -13.55
CA GLN A 143 -9.85 11.74 -13.46
C GLN A 143 -9.85 10.98 -12.12
N PRO A 144 -10.80 11.27 -11.20
CA PRO A 144 -10.86 10.65 -9.88
C PRO A 144 -11.33 9.18 -9.92
N HIS A 145 -11.92 8.76 -11.04
CA HIS A 145 -12.49 7.44 -11.25
C HIS A 145 -12.04 6.88 -12.60
N GLY A 146 -11.78 5.57 -12.67
CA GLY A 146 -11.37 4.90 -13.91
C GLY A 146 -10.87 3.47 -13.65
N PRO A 147 -10.94 2.57 -14.67
CA PRO A 147 -10.46 1.19 -14.54
C PRO A 147 -8.93 1.11 -14.40
N ASP A 148 -8.22 2.08 -14.97
CA ASP A 148 -6.77 2.25 -14.90
C ASP A 148 -6.26 2.51 -13.47
N ARG A 149 -7.13 2.95 -12.55
CA ARG A 149 -6.80 3.19 -11.15
C ARG A 149 -6.35 1.94 -10.40
N THR A 150 -6.71 0.77 -10.92
CA THR A 150 -6.34 -0.55 -10.38
C THR A 150 -4.98 -1.03 -10.88
N LEU A 151 -4.41 -0.43 -11.93
CA LEU A 151 -3.13 -0.83 -12.49
C LEU A 151 -1.98 -0.21 -11.70
N ALA A 152 -0.93 -1.00 -11.47
CA ALA A 152 0.28 -0.45 -10.89
C ALA A 152 1.05 0.40 -11.93
N PRO A 153 1.71 1.46 -11.48
CA PRO A 153 2.35 2.43 -12.36
C PRO A 153 3.76 2.03 -12.84
N TRP A 154 4.23 0.83 -12.48
CA TRP A 154 5.60 0.41 -12.76
C TRP A 154 5.83 0.23 -14.26
N SER A 155 6.79 0.97 -14.82
CA SER A 155 7.29 0.75 -16.18
C SER A 155 8.00 -0.60 -16.31
N GLU A 156 8.31 -1.03 -17.52
CA GLU A 156 9.09 -2.25 -17.75
C GLU A 156 10.45 -2.20 -17.04
N ASP A 157 11.17 -1.09 -17.13
CA ASP A 157 12.48 -0.93 -16.49
C ASP A 157 12.39 -0.84 -14.96
N GLN A 158 11.33 -0.21 -14.44
CA GLN A 158 11.06 -0.21 -13.00
C GLN A 158 10.72 -1.62 -12.51
N ASN A 159 9.95 -2.39 -13.27
CA ASN A 159 9.65 -3.78 -12.97
C ASN A 159 10.90 -4.66 -12.98
N LYS A 160 11.78 -4.51 -13.98
CA LYS A 160 13.11 -5.17 -14.00
C LYS A 160 13.93 -4.80 -12.77
N THR A 161 13.96 -3.52 -12.41
CA THR A 161 14.64 -3.07 -11.18
C THR A 161 14.05 -3.70 -9.92
N LEU A 162 12.73 -3.86 -9.85
CA LEU A 162 12.06 -4.51 -8.71
C LEU A 162 12.33 -6.03 -8.69
N ASP A 163 12.40 -6.68 -9.86
CA ASP A 163 12.71 -8.11 -10.02
C ASP A 163 14.18 -8.44 -9.68
N ASP A 164 15.13 -7.68 -10.23
CA ASP A 164 16.57 -7.89 -10.05
C ASP A 164 17.00 -7.84 -8.58
N GLU A 165 16.28 -7.08 -7.76
CA GLU A 165 16.55 -6.97 -6.33
C GLU A 165 16.15 -8.24 -5.57
N TRP A 166 15.10 -8.94 -6.00
CA TRP A 166 14.72 -10.23 -5.41
C TRP A 166 15.59 -11.37 -5.91
N ASN A 167 16.12 -11.24 -7.13
CA ASN A 167 17.01 -12.20 -7.76
C ASN A 167 18.50 -11.94 -7.43
N TYR A 168 18.81 -10.93 -6.60
CA TYR A 168 20.18 -10.62 -6.22
C TYR A 168 20.74 -11.71 -5.31
N VAL A 169 21.60 -12.56 -5.87
CA VAL A 169 22.47 -13.46 -5.11
C VAL A 169 23.78 -12.72 -4.86
N PRO A 170 24.15 -12.40 -3.60
CA PRO A 170 25.44 -11.80 -3.34
C PRO A 170 26.56 -12.72 -3.85
N PRO A 171 27.63 -12.18 -4.43
CA PRO A 171 28.78 -13.00 -4.81
C PRO A 171 29.35 -13.65 -3.54
N PRO A 172 29.80 -14.93 -3.60
CA PRO A 172 30.42 -15.57 -2.45
C PRO A 172 31.61 -14.71 -1.96
N PRO A 173 31.77 -14.53 -0.64
CA PRO A 173 32.90 -13.80 -0.09
C PRO A 173 34.21 -14.38 -0.63
N ILE A 174 35.13 -13.52 -1.06
CA ILE A 174 36.39 -13.90 -1.72
C ILE A 174 37.25 -14.86 -0.85
N SER A 175 36.93 -14.98 0.46
CA SER A 175 37.66 -15.78 1.43
C SER A 175 36.99 -17.10 1.87
N LEU A 176 35.83 -17.49 1.32
CA LEU A 176 35.16 -18.74 1.73
C LEU A 176 35.07 -19.73 0.56
N ASP A 177 35.44 -20.98 0.83
CA ASP A 177 35.27 -22.09 -0.09
C ASP A 177 33.82 -22.13 -0.60
N ARG A 178 33.65 -22.29 -1.92
CA ARG A 178 32.36 -22.34 -2.61
C ARG A 178 31.40 -23.36 -1.97
N ASN A 179 31.92 -24.46 -1.42
CA ASN A 179 31.11 -25.47 -0.75
C ASN A 179 30.54 -24.99 0.61
N PHE A 180 31.28 -24.15 1.33
CA PHE A 180 30.86 -23.61 2.63
C PHE A 180 29.82 -22.50 2.47
N TYR A 181 29.93 -21.70 1.41
CA TYR A 181 28.96 -20.65 1.09
C TYR A 181 27.57 -21.21 0.78
N TRP A 182 27.48 -22.27 -0.04
CA TRP A 182 26.19 -22.89 -0.36
C TRP A 182 25.56 -23.57 0.86
N SER A 183 26.34 -24.22 1.73
CA SER A 183 25.83 -24.78 3.00
C SER A 183 25.19 -23.69 3.86
N TYR A 184 25.90 -22.58 4.08
CA TYR A 184 25.39 -21.46 4.88
C TYR A 184 24.11 -20.83 4.28
N TYR A 185 24.04 -20.70 2.95
CA TYR A 185 22.87 -20.13 2.27
C TYR A 185 21.64 -21.07 2.34
N TYR A 186 21.84 -22.38 2.17
CA TYR A 186 20.77 -23.38 2.30
C TYR A 186 20.31 -23.56 3.75
N ASP A 187 21.21 -23.41 4.73
CA ASP A 187 20.85 -23.47 6.14
C ASP A 187 19.98 -22.25 6.56
N CYS A 188 20.27 -21.04 6.03
CA CYS A 188 19.42 -19.86 6.23
C CYS A 188 18.02 -19.98 5.59
N GLU A 189 17.90 -20.64 4.42
CA GLU A 189 16.59 -20.91 3.80
C GLU A 189 15.78 -21.96 4.57
N ASN A 190 16.44 -22.90 5.27
CA ASN A 190 15.77 -23.92 6.08
C ASN A 190 15.33 -23.41 7.47
N GLU A 191 16.05 -22.45 8.08
CA GLU A 191 15.61 -21.85 9.35
C GLU A 191 14.36 -20.97 9.20
N LEU A 192 14.11 -20.38 8.03
CA LEU A 192 12.87 -19.64 7.74
C LEU A 192 11.65 -20.55 7.49
N ASN A 193 11.86 -21.85 7.20
CA ASN A 193 10.79 -22.83 6.99
C ASN A 193 10.48 -23.67 8.25
N TYR A 194 11.29 -23.57 9.31
CA TYR A 194 11.08 -24.32 10.56
C TYR A 194 10.28 -23.56 11.63
N SER A 195 10.01 -22.27 11.44
CA SER A 195 9.14 -21.49 12.33
C SER A 195 7.64 -21.60 12.00
N ASP A 196 7.26 -22.38 10.98
CA ASP A 196 5.87 -22.57 10.53
C ASP A 196 5.36 -24.02 10.70
N ASN A 197 6.10 -24.87 11.44
CA ASN A 197 5.67 -26.23 11.81
C ASN A 197 6.06 -26.58 13.25
N SER A 198 5.64 -25.75 14.20
CA SER A 198 5.53 -26.15 15.61
C SER A 198 4.14 -25.83 16.14
N ASP A 199 3.19 -26.68 15.77
CA ASP A 199 2.18 -27.27 16.67
C ASP A 199 1.90 -28.71 16.20
#